data_AF-A0A1J5K6T4-F1
#
_entry.id   AF-A0A1J5K6T4-F1
#
_cell.length_a   1.000
_cell.length_b   1.000
_cell.length_c   1.000
_cell.angle_alpha   90.00
_cell.angle_beta   90.00
_cell.angle_gamma   90.00
#
_symmetry.space_group_name_H-M   'P 1'
#
loop_
_entity.id
_entity.type
_entity.pdbx_description
1 polymer ?
#
loop_
_entity_poly.entity_id
_entity_poly.type
_entity_poly.pdbx_seq_one_letter_code
_entity_poly.pdbx_strand_id
1 'polypeptide(L)'
;MSKLLLLLFLYSGTQLAIADEQVAVLDKVKSPVRELPALPNKNKYQRKSNYYYTYIDRDHTQEENINNIAAIYGVTWVIYPLTQLDVVREKGSLENYRNNFGKLVFDQDEPFWNWFVHPISGSQLFLFYRARGYSRSESLTMSFISSSLFEFTVEIYTEPASVQDLYQTPILGSVLGLGIEKLSLYLLNTGNVLGKLIGHAINPSTLLWYYEGKVRVIPQIGKDQAGLNVHIDW
;
A
#
# COMPACT_ATOMS: atom_id res chain seq x y z
N MET A 1 -75.08 -37.94 -8.96
CA MET A 1 -73.71 -38.07 -9.52
C MET A 1 -72.98 -36.77 -9.27
N SER A 2 -71.93 -36.83 -8.44
CA SER A 2 -71.30 -35.68 -7.79
C SER A 2 -70.45 -34.85 -8.76
N LYS A 3 -70.55 -33.52 -8.65
CA LYS A 3 -69.77 -32.50 -9.39
C LYS A 3 -68.25 -32.73 -9.36
N LEU A 4 -67.76 -33.57 -8.44
CA LEU A 4 -66.36 -33.94 -8.29
C LEU A 4 -65.80 -34.77 -9.45
N LEU A 5 -66.63 -35.63 -10.08
CA LEU A 5 -66.19 -36.46 -11.22
C LEU A 5 -66.05 -35.65 -12.52
N LEU A 6 -66.88 -34.62 -12.70
CA LEU A 6 -66.79 -33.73 -13.87
C LEU A 6 -65.54 -32.82 -13.80
N LEU A 7 -65.16 -32.40 -12.60
CA LEU A 7 -63.94 -31.62 -12.35
C LEU A 7 -62.66 -32.43 -12.60
N LEU A 8 -62.64 -33.72 -12.23
CA LEU A 8 -61.48 -34.59 -12.47
C LEU A 8 -61.28 -34.89 -13.98
N PHE A 9 -62.36 -35.02 -14.76
CA PHE A 9 -62.27 -35.20 -16.21
C PHE A 9 -61.86 -33.91 -16.96
N LEU A 10 -62.32 -32.74 -16.51
CA LEU A 10 -61.90 -31.45 -17.09
C LEU A 10 -60.45 -31.09 -16.75
N TYR A 11 -59.96 -31.54 -15.58
CA TYR A 11 -58.57 -31.31 -15.15
C TYR A 11 -57.58 -32.27 -15.82
N SER A 12 -57.98 -33.51 -16.12
CA SER A 12 -57.12 -34.46 -16.84
C SER A 12 -57.04 -34.16 -18.35
N GLY A 13 -58.15 -33.73 -18.96
CA GLY A 13 -58.17 -33.33 -20.38
C GLY A 13 -57.34 -32.09 -20.68
N THR A 14 -57.29 -31.13 -19.76
CA THR A 14 -56.45 -29.92 -19.90
C THR A 14 -54.96 -30.23 -19.74
N GLN A 15 -54.57 -31.15 -18.84
CA GLN A 15 -53.15 -31.54 -18.71
C GLN A 15 -52.62 -32.35 -19.90
N LEU A 16 -53.44 -33.21 -20.52
CA LEU A 16 -53.02 -33.95 -21.72
C LEU A 16 -52.79 -33.01 -22.91
N ALA A 17 -53.70 -32.05 -23.13
CA ALA A 17 -53.56 -31.08 -24.21
C ALA A 17 -52.33 -30.17 -24.05
N ILE A 18 -52.02 -29.76 -22.81
CA ILE A 18 -50.84 -28.94 -22.50
C ILE A 18 -49.53 -29.74 -22.68
N ALA A 19 -49.53 -31.04 -22.37
CA ALA A 19 -48.37 -31.90 -22.57
C ALA A 19 -48.08 -32.14 -24.07
N ASP A 20 -49.10 -32.41 -24.86
CA ASP A 20 -48.94 -32.64 -26.31
C ASP A 20 -48.52 -31.37 -27.06
N GLU A 21 -49.00 -30.20 -26.64
CA GLU A 21 -48.58 -28.91 -27.21
C GLU A 21 -47.11 -28.58 -26.86
N GLN A 22 -46.65 -28.91 -25.64
CA GLN A 22 -45.25 -28.74 -25.25
C GLN A 22 -44.30 -29.68 -25.99
N VAL A 23 -44.71 -30.93 -26.24
CA VAL A 23 -43.91 -31.90 -27.02
C VAL A 23 -43.83 -31.49 -28.49
N ALA A 24 -44.93 -30.99 -29.07
CA ALA A 24 -44.94 -30.49 -30.45
C ALA A 24 -44.10 -29.20 -30.65
N VAL A 25 -44.01 -28.35 -29.62
CA VAL A 25 -43.13 -27.18 -29.62
C VAL A 25 -41.66 -27.59 -29.48
N LEU A 26 -41.34 -28.61 -28.66
CA LEU A 26 -39.97 -29.09 -28.48
C LEU A 26 -39.38 -29.76 -29.72
N ASP A 27 -40.17 -30.53 -30.48
CA ASP A 27 -39.69 -31.17 -31.70
C ASP A 27 -39.48 -30.19 -32.89
N LYS A 28 -40.12 -29.02 -32.85
CA LYS A 28 -39.87 -27.93 -33.83
C LYS A 28 -38.64 -27.07 -33.51
N VAL A 29 -38.01 -27.25 -32.34
CA VAL A 29 -36.81 -26.50 -31.90
C VAL A 29 -35.56 -27.40 -31.88
N LYS A 30 -35.48 -28.40 -32.77
CA LYS A 30 -34.20 -29.04 -33.10
C LYS A 30 -33.42 -28.17 -34.07
N SER A 31 -32.78 -27.13 -33.53
CA SER A 31 -31.75 -26.35 -34.21
C SER A 31 -30.61 -27.29 -34.65
N PRO A 32 -30.00 -27.10 -35.84
CA PRO A 32 -28.79 -27.85 -36.18
C PRO A 32 -27.74 -27.60 -35.10
N VAL A 33 -27.06 -28.66 -34.63
CA VAL A 33 -25.98 -28.55 -33.65
C VAL A 33 -24.90 -27.67 -34.27
N ARG A 34 -24.93 -26.38 -33.91
CA ARG A 34 -23.87 -25.45 -34.25
C ARG A 34 -22.69 -25.88 -33.41
N GLU A 35 -21.62 -26.35 -34.04
CA GLU A 35 -20.34 -26.48 -33.34
C GLU A 35 -20.06 -25.14 -32.66
N LEU A 36 -20.00 -25.17 -31.33
CA LEU A 36 -19.59 -24.02 -30.56
C LEU A 36 -18.20 -23.66 -31.05
N PRO A 37 -17.92 -22.38 -31.38
CA PRO A 37 -16.58 -21.99 -31.76
C PRO A 37 -15.63 -22.45 -30.65
N ALA A 38 -14.51 -23.07 -31.05
CA ALA A 38 -13.50 -23.53 -30.11
C ALA A 38 -13.22 -22.42 -29.09
N LEU A 39 -13.26 -22.78 -27.79
CA LEU A 39 -13.05 -21.82 -26.72
C LEU A 39 -11.79 -21.00 -27.05
N PRO A 40 -11.87 -19.66 -27.00
CA PRO A 40 -10.73 -18.82 -27.33
C PRO A 40 -9.55 -19.27 -26.49
N ASN A 41 -8.42 -19.55 -27.16
CA ASN A 41 -7.20 -20.03 -26.55
C ASN A 41 -6.88 -19.20 -25.30
N LYS A 42 -7.03 -19.79 -24.11
CA LYS A 42 -6.87 -19.12 -22.80
C LYS A 42 -5.47 -18.50 -22.61
N ASN A 43 -4.54 -18.78 -23.51
CA ASN A 43 -3.18 -18.25 -23.48
C ASN A 43 -3.01 -16.87 -24.17
N LYS A 44 -4.06 -16.26 -24.74
CA LYS A 44 -3.94 -14.93 -25.38
C LYS A 44 -3.99 -13.73 -24.42
N TYR A 45 -4.23 -13.94 -23.12
CA TYR A 45 -4.29 -12.87 -22.09
C TYR A 45 -3.53 -13.20 -20.80
N GLN A 46 -2.46 -13.99 -20.83
CA GLN A 46 -1.59 -14.11 -19.65
C GLN A 46 -0.50 -13.05 -19.69
N ARG A 47 -0.83 -11.85 -19.20
CA ARG A 47 0.18 -10.95 -18.63
C ARG A 47 -0.24 -10.55 -17.22
N LYS A 48 -0.10 -11.48 -16.27
CA LYS A 48 -0.11 -11.17 -14.83
C LYS A 48 1.32 -11.31 -14.32
N SER A 49 2.13 -10.27 -14.52
CA SER A 49 3.23 -10.07 -13.58
C SER A 49 2.60 -9.52 -12.30
N ASN A 50 2.31 -10.39 -11.35
CA ASN A 50 1.98 -9.97 -9.99
C ASN A 50 3.32 -9.86 -9.26
N TYR A 51 3.89 -8.65 -9.20
CA TYR A 51 4.93 -8.38 -8.23
C TYR A 51 4.41 -8.78 -6.83
N TYR A 52 5.21 -9.57 -6.13
CA TYR A 52 5.09 -9.78 -4.70
C TYR A 52 5.85 -8.67 -4.00
N TYR A 53 5.16 -7.96 -3.11
CA TYR A 53 5.75 -6.85 -2.35
C TYR A 53 6.26 -7.38 -1.02
N THR A 54 7.51 -7.07 -0.69
CA THR A 54 8.13 -7.39 0.59
C THR A 54 9.16 -6.31 0.94
N TYR A 55 9.85 -6.44 2.07
CA TYR A 55 11.10 -5.72 2.29
C TYR A 55 12.24 -6.73 2.30
N ILE A 56 13.38 -6.35 1.73
CA ILE A 56 14.59 -7.17 1.66
C ILE A 56 15.67 -6.42 2.42
N ASP A 57 16.13 -7.01 3.52
CA ASP A 57 17.16 -6.40 4.34
C ASP A 57 18.53 -6.63 3.68
N ARG A 58 19.35 -5.59 3.58
CA ARG A 58 20.73 -5.65 3.06
C ARG A 58 21.63 -4.66 3.79
N ASP A 59 22.93 -4.86 3.64
CA ASP A 59 23.91 -3.90 4.13
C ASP A 59 23.93 -2.63 3.25
N HIS A 60 24.23 -1.51 3.90
CA HIS A 60 24.41 -0.20 3.25
C HIS A 60 25.82 0.31 3.47
N THR A 61 26.40 0.87 2.42
CA THR A 61 27.66 1.62 2.53
C THR A 61 27.44 2.93 3.28
N GLN A 62 28.53 3.50 3.82
CA GLN A 62 28.43 4.81 4.48
C GLN A 62 28.02 5.92 3.52
N GLU A 63 28.41 5.82 2.26
CA GLU A 63 27.98 6.75 1.22
C GLU A 63 26.46 6.69 1.01
N GLU A 64 25.87 5.48 0.93
CA GLU A 64 24.41 5.33 0.85
C GLU A 64 23.71 5.89 2.09
N ASN A 65 24.24 5.63 3.28
CA ASN A 65 23.70 6.17 4.53
C ASN A 65 23.65 7.70 4.51
N ILE A 66 24.76 8.33 4.16
CA ILE A 66 24.87 9.79 4.06
C ILE A 66 23.93 10.32 2.97
N ASN A 67 23.88 9.69 1.81
CA ASN A 67 23.02 10.12 0.70
C ASN A 67 21.54 10.01 1.05
N ASN A 68 21.12 8.94 1.73
CA ASN A 68 19.73 8.77 2.17
C ASN A 68 19.36 9.82 3.24
N ILE A 69 20.24 10.08 4.22
CA ILE A 69 20.05 11.14 5.22
C ILE A 69 19.98 12.52 4.54
N ALA A 70 20.90 12.83 3.64
CA ALA A 70 20.95 14.10 2.94
C ALA A 70 19.71 14.31 2.06
N ALA A 71 19.22 13.25 1.41
CA ALA A 71 17.99 13.30 0.63
C ALA A 71 16.77 13.62 1.52
N ILE A 72 16.61 12.93 2.65
CA ILE A 72 15.55 13.21 3.62
C ILE A 72 15.67 14.62 4.17
N TYR A 73 16.88 15.03 4.55
CA TYR A 73 17.16 16.35 5.08
C TYR A 73 16.81 17.46 4.08
N GLY A 74 17.18 17.30 2.80
CA GLY A 74 16.79 18.24 1.75
C GLY A 74 15.28 18.28 1.53
N VAL A 75 14.61 17.12 1.57
CA VAL A 75 13.16 17.03 1.45
C VAL A 75 12.45 17.72 2.60
N THR A 76 12.92 17.59 3.84
CA THR A 76 12.27 18.22 5.00
C THR A 76 12.38 19.74 4.97
N TRP A 77 13.48 20.31 4.48
CA TRP A 77 13.61 21.76 4.22
C TRP A 77 12.58 22.30 3.22
N VAL A 78 12.08 21.45 2.31
CA VAL A 78 11.04 21.83 1.34
C VAL A 78 9.64 21.57 1.91
N ILE A 79 9.42 20.40 2.52
CA ILE A 79 8.11 20.00 3.02
C ILE A 79 7.68 20.87 4.20
N TYR A 80 8.58 21.16 5.16
CA TYR A 80 8.25 21.91 6.36
C TYR A 80 7.56 23.26 6.08
N PRO A 81 8.14 24.17 5.26
CA PRO A 81 7.48 25.43 4.95
C PRO A 81 6.21 25.27 4.12
N LEU A 82 6.06 24.19 3.35
CA LEU A 82 4.82 23.91 2.61
C LEU A 82 3.69 23.44 3.54
N THR A 83 4.02 22.71 4.59
CA THR A 83 3.04 22.19 5.57
C THR A 83 2.75 23.18 6.70
N GLN A 84 3.69 24.06 7.05
CA GLN A 84 3.61 25.02 8.14
C GLN A 84 3.68 26.47 7.63
N LEU A 85 2.94 26.78 6.57
CA LEU A 85 3.02 28.08 5.88
C LEU A 85 2.80 29.28 6.82
N ASP A 86 1.83 29.19 7.72
CA ASP A 86 1.49 30.29 8.62
C ASP A 86 2.57 30.48 9.70
N VAL A 87 3.04 29.39 10.32
CA VAL A 87 4.13 29.41 11.31
C VAL A 87 5.41 29.98 10.70
N VAL A 88 5.76 29.54 9.48
CA VAL A 88 6.94 30.05 8.75
C VAL A 88 6.78 31.52 8.38
N ARG A 89 5.58 31.99 8.02
CA ARG A 89 5.34 33.41 7.73
C ARG A 89 5.41 34.29 8.99
N GLU A 90 4.94 33.80 10.12
CA GLU A 90 4.88 34.57 11.36
C GLU A 90 6.18 34.54 12.15
N LYS A 91 6.81 33.36 12.28
CA LYS A 91 7.99 33.12 13.12
C LYS A 91 9.26 32.89 12.32
N GLY A 92 9.19 32.60 11.02
CA GLY A 92 10.36 32.24 10.22
C GLY A 92 11.31 33.42 10.03
N SER A 93 12.50 33.35 10.64
CA SER A 93 13.56 34.34 10.42
C SER A 93 14.94 33.81 10.80
N LEU A 94 16.00 34.39 10.22
CA LEU A 94 17.38 34.05 10.60
C LEU A 94 17.70 34.46 12.04
N GLU A 95 17.03 35.49 12.55
CA GLU A 95 17.16 35.91 13.95
C GLU A 95 16.58 34.86 14.89
N ASN A 96 15.35 34.38 14.62
CA ASN A 96 14.75 33.30 15.40
C ASN A 96 15.55 32.01 15.29
N TYR A 97 16.02 31.65 14.09
CA TYR A 97 16.92 30.51 13.91
C TYR A 97 18.15 30.60 14.84
N ARG A 98 18.84 31.74 14.84
CA ARG A 98 20.00 31.95 15.71
C ARG A 98 19.64 31.90 17.19
N ASN A 99 18.48 32.46 17.55
CA ASN A 99 17.99 32.47 18.93
C ASN A 99 17.58 31.07 19.41
N ASN A 100 17.07 30.22 18.51
CA ASN A 100 16.61 28.87 18.81
C ASN A 100 17.75 27.85 18.79
N PHE A 101 18.82 28.11 18.03
CA PHE A 101 19.95 27.20 17.91
C PHE A 101 20.56 26.86 19.28
N GLY A 102 20.56 25.57 19.61
CA GLY A 102 21.07 25.05 20.88
C GLY A 102 20.13 25.19 22.08
N LYS A 103 18.94 25.77 21.90
CA LYS A 103 17.88 25.72 22.92
C LYS A 103 17.13 24.39 22.80
N LEU A 104 16.88 23.79 23.95
CA LEU A 104 16.14 22.55 24.08
C LEU A 104 15.07 22.77 25.16
N VAL A 105 13.80 22.63 24.78
CA VAL A 105 12.65 22.90 25.64
C VAL A 105 11.76 21.67 25.75
N PHE A 106 10.99 21.58 26.83
CA PHE A 106 9.80 20.74 26.82
C PHE A 106 8.69 21.62 26.27
N ASP A 107 8.34 21.44 25.00
CA ASP A 107 7.26 22.22 24.41
C ASP A 107 5.89 21.80 24.99
N GLN A 108 4.96 22.73 24.99
CA GLN A 108 3.55 22.54 25.34
C GLN A 108 2.68 22.60 24.09
N ASP A 109 3.15 21.98 23.00
CA ASP A 109 2.35 21.84 21.80
C ASP A 109 1.00 21.19 22.09
N GLU A 110 0.00 21.61 21.31
CA GLU A 110 -1.32 21.01 21.34
C GLU A 110 -1.18 19.48 21.17
N PRO A 111 -1.84 18.66 22.02
CA PRO A 111 -1.67 17.20 22.01
C PRO A 111 -1.83 16.55 20.63
N PHE A 112 -2.54 17.20 19.71
CA PHE A 112 -2.67 16.73 18.33
C PHE A 112 -1.33 16.53 17.61
N TRP A 113 -0.38 17.45 17.73
CA TRP A 113 0.90 17.35 17.02
C TRP A 113 1.72 16.17 17.53
N ASN A 114 1.88 16.08 18.85
CA ASN A 114 2.68 15.06 19.54
C ASN A 114 2.10 13.65 19.37
N TRP A 115 0.78 13.52 19.33
CA TRP A 115 0.12 12.21 19.24
C TRP A 115 -0.21 11.76 17.82
N PHE A 116 -0.25 12.66 16.84
CA PHE A 116 -0.59 12.29 15.46
C PHE A 116 0.49 12.68 14.46
N VAL A 117 0.87 13.94 14.37
CA VAL A 117 1.75 14.40 13.30
C VAL A 117 3.17 13.87 13.46
N HIS A 118 3.75 13.94 14.66
CA HIS A 118 5.08 13.39 14.93
C HIS A 118 5.13 11.87 14.71
N PRO A 119 4.20 11.06 15.26
CA PRO A 119 4.14 9.63 14.97
C PRO A 119 3.94 9.31 13.48
N ILE A 120 3.06 10.03 12.77
CA ILE A 120 2.86 9.81 11.33
C ILE A 120 4.15 10.14 10.56
N SER A 121 4.79 11.28 10.83
CA SER A 121 6.03 11.70 10.17
C SER A 121 7.16 10.70 10.42
N GLY A 122 7.35 10.29 11.68
CA GLY A 122 8.31 9.25 12.04
C GLY A 122 8.01 7.89 11.41
N SER A 123 6.74 7.54 11.22
CA SER A 123 6.36 6.31 10.51
C SER A 123 6.77 6.32 9.05
N GLN A 124 6.67 7.48 8.38
CA GLN A 124 7.07 7.62 6.98
C GLN A 124 8.60 7.63 6.84
N LEU A 125 9.34 8.22 7.79
CA LEU A 125 10.80 8.09 7.85
C LEU A 125 11.20 6.61 7.98
N PHE A 126 10.57 5.89 8.91
CA PHE A 126 10.82 4.46 9.08
C PHE A 126 10.57 3.67 7.79
N LEU A 127 9.42 3.89 7.15
CA LEU A 127 9.05 3.21 5.91
C LEU A 127 9.92 3.57 4.71
N PHE A 128 10.45 4.80 4.65
CA PHE A 128 11.45 5.20 3.68
C PHE A 128 12.72 4.34 3.83
N TYR A 129 13.28 4.24 5.03
CA TYR A 129 14.46 3.41 5.26
C TYR A 129 14.19 1.93 5.01
N ARG A 130 13.02 1.42 5.42
CA ARG A 130 12.60 0.06 5.05
C ARG A 130 12.59 -0.13 3.54
N ALA A 131 12.05 0.82 2.77
CA ALA A 131 11.99 0.77 1.30
C ALA A 131 13.36 0.76 0.64
N ARG A 132 14.36 1.38 1.28
CA ARG A 132 15.76 1.37 0.84
C ARG A 132 16.53 0.12 1.31
N GLY A 133 15.86 -0.85 1.94
CA GLY A 133 16.45 -2.14 2.32
C GLY A 133 17.11 -2.17 3.70
N TYR A 134 16.99 -1.12 4.52
CA TYR A 134 17.53 -1.13 5.89
C TYR A 134 16.73 -2.07 6.77
N SER A 135 17.34 -2.87 7.63
CA SER A 135 16.60 -3.67 8.62
C SER A 135 15.71 -2.81 9.52
N ARG A 136 14.81 -3.42 10.29
CA ARG A 136 13.91 -2.67 11.19
C ARG A 136 14.66 -1.87 12.26
N SER A 137 15.73 -2.43 12.83
CA SER A 137 16.58 -1.74 13.80
C SER A 137 17.32 -0.57 13.15
N GLU A 138 17.89 -0.78 11.97
CA GLU A 138 18.60 0.30 11.27
C GLU A 138 17.63 1.39 10.80
N SER A 139 16.42 1.02 10.36
CA SER A 139 15.37 1.97 9.99
C SER A 139 14.95 2.84 11.18
N LEU A 140 14.85 2.25 12.38
CA LEU A 140 14.64 3.00 13.62
C LEU A 140 15.81 3.96 13.89
N THR A 141 17.05 3.48 13.80
CA THR A 141 18.25 4.31 14.01
C THR A 141 18.33 5.47 13.03
N MET A 142 18.10 5.21 11.74
CA MET A 142 18.14 6.23 10.69
C MET A 142 16.98 7.22 10.82
N SER A 143 15.80 6.75 11.26
CA SER A 143 14.68 7.62 11.60
C SER A 143 15.02 8.54 12.77
N PHE A 144 15.68 8.02 13.80
CA PHE A 144 16.15 8.80 14.96
C PHE A 144 17.15 9.88 14.55
N ILE A 145 18.13 9.53 13.71
CA ILE A 145 19.09 10.49 13.17
C ILE A 145 18.36 11.56 12.36
N SER A 146 17.50 11.16 11.42
CA SER A 146 16.79 12.09 10.53
C SER A 146 15.85 13.02 11.28
N SER A 147 15.09 12.52 12.25
CA SER A 147 14.20 13.33 13.08
C SER A 147 14.97 14.28 13.97
N SER A 148 16.10 13.84 14.56
CA SER A 148 16.95 14.74 15.36
C SER A 148 17.57 15.84 14.50
N LEU A 149 18.02 15.53 13.29
CA LEU A 149 18.50 16.54 12.34
C LEU A 149 17.40 17.55 12.02
N PHE A 150 16.18 17.08 11.72
CA PHE A 150 15.03 17.95 11.49
C PHE A 150 14.78 18.88 12.69
N GLU A 151 14.65 18.32 13.88
CA GLU A 151 14.36 19.03 15.12
C GLU A 151 15.39 20.14 15.40
N PHE A 152 16.68 19.81 15.30
CA PHE A 152 17.77 20.73 15.67
C PHE A 152 18.17 21.71 14.57
N THR A 153 17.61 21.59 13.36
CA THR A 153 18.04 22.43 12.23
C THR A 153 16.90 22.97 11.38
N VAL A 154 15.89 22.18 11.03
CA VAL A 154 14.80 22.67 10.18
C VAL A 154 13.77 23.43 11.02
N GLU A 155 13.32 22.82 12.11
CA GLU A 155 12.25 23.37 12.95
C GLU A 155 12.69 24.61 13.74
N ILE A 156 13.97 24.66 14.14
CA ILE A 156 14.55 25.84 14.79
C ILE A 156 14.44 27.14 13.98
N TYR A 157 14.15 27.06 12.68
CA TYR A 157 13.83 28.25 11.89
C TYR A 157 12.63 29.03 12.42
N THR A 158 11.71 28.37 13.11
CA THR A 158 10.48 28.94 13.66
C THR A 158 10.38 28.71 15.17
N GLU A 159 10.73 27.53 15.67
CA GLU A 159 10.46 27.10 17.06
C GLU A 159 11.66 26.36 17.67
N PRO A 160 11.99 26.56 18.96
CA PRO A 160 13.12 25.86 19.58
C PRO A 160 12.92 24.34 19.59
N ALA A 161 14.02 23.58 19.56
CA ALA A 161 13.96 22.12 19.57
C ALA A 161 13.26 21.59 20.85
N SER A 162 12.42 20.58 20.67
CA SER A 162 11.62 19.93 21.69
C SER A 162 12.23 18.60 22.15
N VAL A 163 12.38 18.44 23.46
CA VAL A 163 12.85 17.18 24.06
C VAL A 163 11.91 16.02 23.73
N GLN A 164 10.61 16.31 23.61
CA GLN A 164 9.59 15.30 23.42
C GLN A 164 9.68 14.70 22.03
N ASP A 165 9.86 15.55 21.03
CA ASP A 165 9.84 15.14 19.63
C ASP A 165 11.09 14.35 19.23
N LEU A 166 12.20 14.56 19.93
CA LEU A 166 13.43 13.76 19.80
C LEU A 166 13.22 12.27 20.09
N TYR A 167 12.25 11.89 20.93
CA TYR A 167 11.95 10.47 21.19
C TYR A 167 10.58 10.05 20.65
N GLN A 168 9.56 10.91 20.72
CA GLN A 168 8.21 10.56 20.25
C GLN A 168 8.18 10.32 18.75
N THR A 169 8.78 11.22 17.96
CA THR A 169 8.83 11.10 16.50
C THR A 169 9.47 9.79 16.06
N PRO A 170 10.73 9.47 16.42
CA PRO A 170 11.34 8.25 15.91
C PRO A 170 10.82 6.97 16.57
N ILE A 171 10.50 6.98 17.86
CA ILE A 171 10.09 5.75 18.57
C ILE A 171 8.64 5.39 18.26
N LEU A 172 7.70 6.31 18.56
CA LEU A 172 6.28 6.05 18.29
C LEU A 172 6.03 5.95 16.79
N GLY A 173 6.74 6.76 16.01
CA GLY A 173 6.68 6.69 14.56
C GLY A 173 7.16 5.35 14.02
N SER A 174 8.28 4.79 14.50
CA SER A 174 8.73 3.46 14.04
C SER A 174 7.76 2.33 14.45
N VAL A 175 7.13 2.43 15.62
CA VAL A 175 6.09 1.46 16.03
C VAL A 175 4.89 1.52 15.08
N LEU A 176 4.40 2.73 14.78
CA LEU A 176 3.33 2.93 13.81
C LEU A 176 3.76 2.46 12.41
N GLY A 177 4.98 2.79 12.01
CA GLY A 177 5.59 2.41 10.73
C GLY A 177 5.67 0.91 10.55
N LEU A 178 6.01 0.14 11.59
CA LEU A 178 5.98 -1.32 11.56
C LEU A 178 4.55 -1.86 11.35
N GLY A 179 3.55 -1.22 11.95
CA GLY A 179 2.14 -1.54 11.74
C GLY A 179 1.73 -1.29 10.28
N ILE A 180 2.09 -0.12 9.75
CA ILE A 180 1.83 0.27 8.36
C ILE A 180 2.57 -0.65 7.38
N GLU A 181 3.83 -1.02 7.65
CA GLU A 181 4.60 -2.00 6.86
C GLU A 181 3.79 -3.29 6.69
N LYS A 182 3.34 -3.89 7.81
CA LYS A 182 2.60 -5.16 7.78
C LYS A 182 1.28 -5.04 7.04
N LEU A 183 0.51 -3.98 7.32
CA LEU A 183 -0.79 -3.75 6.71
C LEU A 183 -0.66 -3.47 5.20
N SER A 184 0.27 -2.60 4.82
CA SER A 184 0.55 -2.26 3.43
C SER A 184 0.95 -3.50 2.63
N LEU A 185 1.93 -4.28 3.12
CA LEU A 185 2.36 -5.50 2.43
C LEU A 185 1.24 -6.52 2.33
N TYR A 186 0.44 -6.71 3.38
CA TYR A 186 -0.74 -7.57 3.31
C TYR A 186 -1.66 -7.13 2.17
N LEU A 187 -2.07 -5.85 2.17
CA LEU A 187 -2.99 -5.28 1.19
C LEU A 187 -2.45 -5.37 -0.25
N LEU A 188 -1.17 -5.05 -0.45
CA LEU A 188 -0.49 -5.11 -1.76
C LEU A 188 -0.48 -6.53 -2.34
N ASN A 189 -0.42 -7.54 -1.47
CA ASN A 189 -0.37 -8.95 -1.86
C ASN A 189 -1.74 -9.66 -1.86
N THR A 190 -2.84 -8.99 -1.50
CA THR A 190 -4.20 -9.58 -1.55
C THR A 190 -4.68 -9.95 -2.95
N GLY A 191 -4.09 -9.34 -4.00
CA GLY A 191 -4.58 -9.46 -5.38
C GLY A 191 -5.79 -8.57 -5.71
N ASN A 192 -6.32 -7.82 -4.74
CA ASN A 192 -7.41 -6.86 -4.94
C ASN A 192 -6.85 -5.47 -5.34
N VAL A 193 -7.42 -4.84 -6.37
CA VAL A 193 -7.03 -3.50 -6.84
C VAL A 193 -7.24 -2.43 -5.76
N LEU A 194 -8.35 -2.47 -5.03
CA LEU A 194 -8.62 -1.54 -3.94
C LEU A 194 -7.61 -1.75 -2.79
N GLY A 195 -7.30 -3.01 -2.48
CA GLY A 195 -6.26 -3.35 -1.52
C GLY A 195 -4.91 -2.74 -1.93
N LYS A 196 -4.52 -2.90 -3.19
CA LYS A 196 -3.28 -2.31 -3.71
C LYS A 196 -3.28 -0.79 -3.62
N LEU A 197 -4.38 -0.13 -3.98
CA LEU A 197 -4.51 1.33 -3.89
C LEU A 197 -4.30 1.81 -2.45
N ILE A 198 -4.98 1.19 -1.49
CA ILE A 198 -4.86 1.55 -0.07
C ILE A 198 -3.45 1.24 0.46
N GLY A 199 -2.91 0.06 0.11
CA GLY A 199 -1.58 -0.36 0.55
C GLY A 199 -0.48 0.60 0.09
N HIS A 200 -0.59 1.12 -1.14
CA HIS A 200 0.29 2.16 -1.64
C HIS A 200 0.02 3.53 -1.00
N ALA A 201 -1.24 3.89 -0.76
CA ALA A 201 -1.59 5.19 -0.18
C ALA A 201 -1.04 5.36 1.25
N ILE A 202 -1.09 4.32 2.08
CA ILE A 202 -0.57 4.38 3.46
C ILE A 202 0.96 4.22 3.53
N ASN A 203 1.57 3.70 2.47
CA ASN A 203 3.01 3.45 2.36
C ASN A 203 3.51 3.86 0.96
N PRO A 204 3.54 5.17 0.67
CA PRO A 204 3.84 5.69 -0.66
C PRO A 204 5.23 5.31 -1.16
N SER A 205 6.17 5.02 -0.26
CA SER A 205 7.51 4.52 -0.60
C SER A 205 7.45 3.30 -1.52
N THR A 206 6.44 2.43 -1.39
CA THR A 206 6.25 1.24 -2.25
C THR A 206 5.95 1.55 -3.72
N LEU A 207 5.57 2.79 -4.05
CA LEU A 207 5.37 3.27 -5.43
C LEU A 207 6.64 3.86 -6.05
N LEU A 208 7.60 4.27 -5.22
CA LEU A 208 8.73 5.05 -5.66
C LEU A 208 9.82 4.15 -6.26
N TRP A 209 10.68 4.76 -7.06
CA TRP A 209 11.70 4.06 -7.85
C TRP A 209 12.79 3.41 -7.00
N TYR A 210 12.99 3.91 -5.78
CA TYR A 210 14.01 3.43 -4.84
C TYR A 210 13.55 2.24 -3.98
N TYR A 211 12.32 1.76 -4.16
CA TYR A 211 11.78 0.64 -3.39
C TYR A 211 12.30 -0.69 -3.90
N GLU A 212 13.13 -1.34 -3.10
CA GLU A 212 13.89 -2.55 -3.45
C GLU A 212 13.09 -3.84 -3.17
N GLY A 213 11.82 -3.71 -2.79
CA GLY A 213 10.97 -4.80 -2.29
C GLY A 213 10.11 -5.52 -3.31
N LYS A 214 10.29 -5.23 -4.62
CA LYS A 214 9.48 -5.83 -5.70
C LYS A 214 10.11 -7.13 -6.18
N VAL A 215 9.46 -8.24 -5.86
CA VAL A 215 9.89 -9.58 -6.28
C VAL A 215 8.94 -10.12 -7.34
N ARG A 216 9.48 -10.66 -8.42
CA ARG A 216 8.72 -11.31 -9.49
C ARG A 216 9.23 -12.72 -9.69
N VAL A 217 8.36 -13.71 -9.49
CA VAL A 217 8.66 -15.12 -9.74
C VAL A 217 8.00 -15.53 -11.05
N ILE A 218 8.80 -15.97 -12.02
CA ILE A 218 8.34 -16.41 -13.34
C ILE A 218 8.58 -17.92 -13.45
N PRO A 219 7.52 -18.75 -13.52
CA PRO A 219 7.70 -20.17 -13.78
C PRO A 219 8.25 -20.39 -15.20
N GLN A 220 9.27 -21.24 -15.32
CA GLN A 220 9.85 -21.66 -16.60
C GLN A 220 9.62 -23.16 -16.78
N ILE A 221 8.85 -23.54 -17.80
CA ILE A 221 8.58 -24.94 -18.13
C ILE A 221 9.19 -25.23 -19.50
N GLY A 222 10.15 -26.16 -19.53
CA GLY A 222 10.73 -26.74 -20.74
C GLY A 222 10.21 -28.16 -20.98
N LYS A 223 10.60 -28.78 -22.10
CA LYS A 223 10.13 -30.13 -22.50
C LYS A 223 10.33 -31.19 -21.40
N ASP A 224 11.44 -31.15 -20.68
CA ASP A 224 11.81 -32.13 -19.64
C ASP A 224 12.31 -31.45 -18.33
N GLN A 225 12.06 -30.15 -18.16
CA GLN A 225 12.57 -29.37 -17.03
C GLN A 225 11.54 -28.34 -16.56
N ALA A 226 11.42 -28.18 -15.25
CA ALA A 226 10.66 -27.10 -14.63
C ALA A 226 11.61 -26.31 -13.70
N GLY A 227 11.57 -24.99 -13.81
CA GLY A 227 12.36 -24.06 -13.01
C GLY A 227 11.56 -22.82 -12.65
N LEU A 228 12.13 -22.00 -11.76
CA LEU A 228 11.59 -20.71 -11.35
C LEU A 228 12.67 -19.65 -11.58
N ASN A 229 12.32 -18.59 -12.30
CA ASN A 229 13.19 -17.43 -12.44
C ASN A 229 12.71 -16.34 -11.47
N VAL A 230 13.59 -15.93 -10.56
CA VAL A 230 13.30 -14.91 -9.56
C VAL A 230 13.97 -13.61 -9.98
N HIS A 231 13.16 -12.61 -10.29
CA HIS A 231 13.61 -11.25 -10.56
C HIS A 231 13.35 -10.39 -9.33
N ILE A 232 14.39 -9.74 -8.83
CA ILE A 232 14.32 -8.74 -7.76
C ILE A 232 14.66 -7.41 -8.44
N ASP A 233 13.74 -6.45 -8.41
CA ASP A 233 14.03 -5.08 -8.86
C ASP A 233 14.83 -4.40 -7.72
N TRP A 234 16.14 -4.24 -7.92
CA TRP A 234 17.05 -3.49 -7.05
C TRP A 234 17.05 -2.01 -7.41
#